data_AF-A0A419YNG6-F1
#
_entry.id   AF-A0A419YNG6-F1
#
_cell.length_a   1.000
_cell.length_b   1.000
_cell.length_c   1.000
_cell.angle_alpha   90.00
_cell.angle_beta   90.00
_cell.angle_gamma   90.00
#
_symmetry.space_group_name_H-M   'P 1'
#
loop_
_entity.id
_entity.type
_entity.pdbx_description
1 polymer ?
#
loop_
_entity_poly.entity_id
_entity_poly.type
_entity_poly.pdbx_seq_one_letter_code
_entity_poly.pdbx_strand_id
1 'polypeptide(L)'
;MTIGKSPRRSAPGSSAPASETPERPAESNHTTDGPSVGRVLAKARLDAGLTVDQVSTRTRIRVPIVHAIESDDFDRCGGAFYARGHLRLLAREVGLDGELLVARYDAEHGGAAAVPQARQLLDTGPIKVKDHRRPNWTAAMVAAIVAVVALIGYNLVGGSSGGEQPGAASAPLPSGASAPVTGAPSAQPPAPEASVAAIAAAPADKVTVKLVAGPDKSWVTAKDGSGKSLFSNNLEAGQDQTFTDPKKITLVIGNAGAVHLFVNGKDLGPAGQDGQVVHLTYTPGDPQAG
;
A
#
# COMPACT_ATOMS: atom_id res chain seq x y z
N MET A 1 -92.68 4.90 -22.38
CA MET A 1 -92.33 4.90 -23.81
C MET A 1 -91.58 6.19 -24.12
N THR A 2 -90.40 6.05 -24.74
CA THR A 2 -89.92 6.93 -25.81
C THR A 2 -89.17 8.24 -25.49
N ILE A 3 -87.83 8.15 -25.64
CA ILE A 3 -86.91 9.00 -26.42
C ILE A 3 -86.79 10.51 -26.10
N GLY A 4 -85.54 10.96 -25.87
CA GLY A 4 -84.95 11.93 -26.81
C GLY A 4 -84.27 13.21 -26.28
N LYS A 5 -82.92 13.20 -26.43
CA LYS A 5 -82.12 14.22 -27.14
C LYS A 5 -81.77 15.54 -26.43
N SER A 6 -80.48 15.63 -26.05
CA SER A 6 -79.66 16.81 -25.74
C SER A 6 -79.72 17.89 -26.85
N PRO A 7 -79.31 19.17 -26.66
CA PRO A 7 -77.88 19.53 -26.44
C PRO A 7 -77.52 20.92 -25.80
N ARG A 8 -76.21 21.07 -25.42
CA ARG A 8 -75.30 22.28 -25.43
C ARG A 8 -75.80 23.62 -24.83
N ARG A 9 -75.03 24.46 -24.11
CA ARG A 9 -73.72 25.12 -24.38
C ARG A 9 -73.46 26.09 -23.19
N SER A 10 -72.24 26.29 -22.69
CA SER A 10 -71.42 27.53 -22.82
C SER A 10 -70.43 27.52 -21.64
N ALA A 11 -69.10 27.45 -21.83
CA ALA A 11 -68.14 28.51 -22.15
C ALA A 11 -67.24 28.84 -20.91
N PRO A 12 -66.00 29.34 -21.10
CA PRO A 12 -64.86 29.11 -20.20
C PRO A 12 -64.47 30.32 -19.34
N GLY A 13 -63.79 30.08 -18.23
CA GLY A 13 -63.19 31.10 -17.36
C GLY A 13 -61.87 30.62 -16.78
N SER A 14 -60.83 31.41 -17.02
CA SER A 14 -59.40 31.21 -16.75
C SER A 14 -59.04 31.09 -15.26
N SER A 15 -58.14 30.15 -14.92
CA SER A 15 -56.99 30.37 -14.02
C SER A 15 -56.14 29.10 -13.88
N ALA A 16 -54.89 29.17 -14.32
CA ALA A 16 -53.81 28.27 -13.90
C ALA A 16 -53.33 28.70 -12.48
N PRO A 17 -52.52 27.91 -11.71
CA PRO A 17 -51.21 27.47 -12.15
C PRO A 17 -50.89 25.98 -11.91
N ALA A 18 -49.84 25.55 -12.60
CA ALA A 18 -49.27 24.22 -12.63
C ALA A 18 -48.94 23.68 -11.23
N SER A 19 -49.36 22.44 -10.98
CA SER A 19 -48.80 21.61 -9.92
C SER A 19 -47.60 20.87 -10.50
N GLU A 20 -46.40 21.40 -10.25
CA GLU A 20 -45.15 20.65 -10.37
C GLU A 20 -45.25 19.38 -9.52
N THR A 21 -45.30 18.24 -10.21
CA THR A 21 -45.03 16.94 -9.60
C THR A 21 -43.52 16.85 -9.42
N PRO A 22 -42.99 16.48 -8.25
CA PRO A 22 -41.55 16.39 -8.05
C PRO A 22 -40.98 15.30 -8.97
N GLU A 23 -40.04 15.70 -9.82
CA GLU A 23 -39.24 14.79 -10.64
C GLU A 23 -38.58 13.75 -9.75
N ARG A 24 -39.07 12.51 -9.87
CA ARG A 24 -38.35 11.32 -9.41
C ARG A 24 -37.11 11.20 -10.32
N PRO A 25 -35.90 11.01 -9.79
CA PRO A 25 -34.72 10.85 -10.64
C PRO A 25 -34.97 9.67 -11.58
N ALA A 26 -34.76 9.89 -12.87
CA ALA A 26 -34.84 8.85 -13.89
C ALA A 26 -33.88 7.71 -13.52
N GLU A 27 -34.42 6.63 -12.94
CA GLU A 27 -33.75 5.35 -12.90
C GLU A 27 -33.54 4.91 -14.35
N SER A 28 -32.29 4.93 -14.79
CA SER A 28 -31.85 4.48 -16.10
C SER A 28 -31.98 2.95 -16.19
N ASN A 29 -33.22 2.46 -16.29
CA ASN A 29 -33.49 1.08 -16.66
C ASN A 29 -33.27 0.91 -18.17
N HIS A 30 -31.99 0.77 -18.55
CA HIS A 30 -31.63 0.17 -19.83
C HIS A 30 -32.13 -1.28 -19.84
N THR A 31 -33.36 -1.48 -20.28
CA THR A 31 -33.94 -2.81 -20.46
C THR A 31 -33.41 -3.35 -21.78
N THR A 32 -32.19 -3.90 -21.75
CA THR A 32 -31.84 -4.97 -22.69
C THR A 32 -32.73 -6.14 -22.31
N ASP A 33 -33.62 -6.56 -23.20
CA ASP A 33 -34.75 -7.50 -22.95
C ASP A 33 -34.30 -8.96 -22.68
N GLY A 34 -33.12 -9.16 -22.09
CA GLY A 34 -32.48 -10.44 -21.83
C GLY A 34 -31.97 -10.56 -20.39
N PRO A 35 -31.67 -11.79 -19.93
CA PRO A 35 -31.10 -12.01 -18.61
C PRO A 35 -29.75 -11.31 -18.49
N SER A 36 -29.52 -10.64 -17.35
CA SER A 36 -28.27 -9.98 -17.02
C SER A 36 -27.08 -10.93 -17.05
N VAL A 37 -25.88 -10.38 -17.25
CA VAL A 37 -24.63 -11.15 -17.32
C VAL A 37 -24.44 -12.04 -16.09
N GLY A 38 -24.65 -11.51 -14.88
CA GLY A 38 -24.55 -12.25 -13.63
C GLY A 38 -25.52 -13.41 -13.55
N ARG A 39 -26.79 -13.21 -13.95
CA ARG A 39 -27.80 -14.28 -14.00
C ARG A 39 -27.47 -15.38 -14.99
N VAL A 40 -26.95 -15.03 -16.18
CA VAL A 40 -26.52 -16.02 -17.17
C VAL A 40 -25.41 -16.91 -16.61
N LEU A 41 -24.45 -16.30 -15.93
CA LEU A 41 -23.31 -17.00 -15.32
C LEU A 41 -23.75 -17.91 -14.16
N ALA A 42 -24.59 -17.40 -13.27
CA ALA A 42 -25.12 -18.16 -12.14
C ALA A 42 -25.93 -19.37 -12.61
N LYS A 43 -26.76 -19.19 -13.64
CA LYS A 43 -27.52 -20.28 -14.26
C LYS A 43 -26.59 -21.33 -14.86
N ALA A 44 -25.60 -20.93 -15.65
CA ALA A 44 -24.66 -21.87 -16.25
C ALA A 44 -23.84 -22.63 -15.20
N ARG A 45 -23.45 -21.98 -14.10
CA ARG A 45 -22.81 -22.65 -12.97
C ARG A 45 -23.70 -23.73 -12.36
N LEU A 46 -24.98 -23.42 -12.13
CA LEU A 46 -25.95 -24.37 -11.59
C LEU A 46 -26.21 -25.53 -12.55
N ASP A 47 -26.34 -25.25 -13.85
CA ASP A 47 -26.52 -26.25 -14.90
C ASP A 47 -25.29 -27.17 -15.03
N ALA A 48 -24.08 -26.64 -14.75
CA ALA A 48 -22.85 -27.41 -14.64
C ALA A 48 -22.69 -28.19 -13.32
N GLY A 49 -23.63 -28.04 -12.37
CA GLY A 49 -23.59 -28.72 -11.06
C GLY A 49 -22.48 -28.24 -10.12
N LEU A 50 -21.97 -27.01 -10.33
CA LEU A 50 -20.85 -26.47 -9.56
C LEU A 50 -21.33 -25.56 -8.42
N THR A 51 -20.71 -25.72 -7.25
CA THR A 51 -20.87 -24.77 -6.13
C THR A 51 -19.98 -23.54 -6.32
N VAL A 52 -20.32 -22.44 -5.67
CA VAL A 52 -19.50 -21.21 -5.71
C VAL A 52 -18.09 -21.48 -5.13
N ASP A 53 -17.97 -22.27 -4.07
CA ASP A 53 -16.68 -22.69 -3.50
C ASP A 53 -15.81 -23.47 -4.48
N GLN A 54 -16.42 -24.38 -5.26
CA GLN A 54 -15.69 -25.15 -6.27
C GLN A 54 -15.20 -24.25 -7.41
N VAL A 55 -16.06 -23.36 -7.92
CA VAL A 55 -15.66 -22.39 -8.94
C VAL A 55 -14.58 -21.45 -8.43
N SER A 56 -14.70 -20.99 -7.18
CA SER A 56 -13.69 -20.16 -6.51
C SER A 56 -12.34 -20.86 -6.43
N THR A 57 -12.33 -22.13 -6.02
CA THR A 57 -11.11 -22.93 -5.90
C THR A 57 -10.43 -23.13 -7.25
N ARG A 58 -11.18 -23.42 -8.31
CA ARG A 58 -10.65 -23.69 -9.65
C ARG A 58 -10.16 -22.44 -10.37
N THR A 59 -10.90 -21.34 -10.26
CA THR A 59 -10.57 -20.07 -10.92
C THR A 59 -9.65 -19.17 -10.10
N ARG A 60 -9.46 -19.48 -8.81
CA ARG A 60 -8.78 -18.62 -7.80
C ARG A 60 -9.42 -17.23 -7.61
N ILE A 61 -10.68 -17.07 -8.02
CA ILE A 61 -11.47 -15.88 -7.73
C ILE A 61 -12.12 -16.09 -6.37
N ARG A 62 -11.96 -15.16 -5.42
CA ARG A 62 -12.50 -15.35 -4.06
C ARG A 62 -14.03 -15.48 -4.10
N VAL A 63 -14.59 -16.34 -3.25
CA VAL A 63 -16.05 -16.56 -3.10
C VAL A 63 -16.87 -15.25 -3.07
N PRO A 64 -16.49 -14.20 -2.31
CA PRO A 64 -17.26 -12.94 -2.30
C PRO A 64 -17.31 -12.23 -3.66
N ILE A 65 -16.28 -12.38 -4.50
CA ILE A 65 -16.22 -11.79 -5.84
C ILE A 65 -17.09 -12.59 -6.82
N VAL A 66 -17.09 -13.92 -6.71
CA VAL A 66 -17.98 -14.76 -7.53
C VAL A 66 -19.45 -14.43 -7.24
N HIS A 67 -19.82 -14.32 -5.96
CA HIS A 67 -21.17 -13.88 -5.58
C HIS A 67 -21.51 -12.49 -6.10
N ALA A 68 -20.58 -11.54 -6.00
CA ALA A 68 -20.80 -10.18 -6.48
C ALA A 68 -21.05 -10.15 -8.00
N ILE A 69 -20.25 -10.90 -8.77
CA ILE A 69 -20.43 -11.02 -10.23
C ILE A 69 -21.78 -11.68 -10.57
N GLU A 70 -22.18 -12.74 -9.87
CA GLU A 70 -23.48 -13.40 -10.08
C GLU A 70 -24.69 -12.51 -9.73
N SER A 71 -24.50 -11.53 -8.85
CA SER A 71 -25.51 -10.52 -8.50
C SER A 71 -25.38 -9.21 -9.29
N ASP A 72 -24.58 -9.18 -10.36
CA ASP A 72 -24.29 -8.00 -11.17
C ASP A 72 -23.65 -6.82 -10.38
N ASP A 73 -23.03 -7.10 -9.23
CA ASP A 73 -22.22 -6.16 -8.45
C ASP A 73 -20.75 -6.25 -8.90
N PHE A 74 -20.42 -5.47 -9.92
CA PHE A 74 -19.07 -5.44 -10.49
C PHE A 74 -18.12 -4.45 -9.80
N ASP A 75 -18.63 -3.56 -8.93
CA ASP A 75 -17.82 -2.57 -8.21
C ASP A 75 -16.79 -3.24 -7.30
N ARG A 76 -17.14 -4.41 -6.76
CA ARG A 76 -16.27 -5.23 -5.92
C ARG A 76 -15.11 -5.88 -6.67
N CYS A 77 -15.13 -5.91 -7.99
CA CYS A 77 -14.07 -6.52 -8.80
C CYS A 77 -12.78 -5.69 -8.82
N GLY A 78 -12.77 -4.46 -8.30
CA GLY A 78 -11.61 -3.57 -8.37
C GLY A 78 -11.49 -2.83 -9.71
N GLY A 79 -12.59 -2.72 -10.46
CA GLY A 79 -12.70 -1.99 -11.72
C GLY A 79 -13.01 -2.87 -12.93
N ALA A 80 -13.42 -2.22 -14.04
CA ALA A 80 -13.90 -2.89 -15.25
C ALA A 80 -12.88 -3.85 -15.89
N PHE A 81 -11.57 -3.57 -15.78
CA PHE A 81 -10.53 -4.47 -16.28
C PHE A 81 -10.58 -5.84 -15.60
N TYR A 82 -10.67 -5.85 -14.27
CA TYR A 82 -10.75 -7.08 -13.48
C TYR A 82 -12.09 -7.78 -13.67
N ALA A 83 -13.20 -7.03 -13.76
CA ALA A 83 -14.52 -7.59 -14.05
C ALA A 83 -14.50 -8.41 -15.35
N ARG A 84 -13.96 -7.86 -16.45
CA ARG A 84 -13.82 -8.58 -17.73
C ARG A 84 -12.90 -9.80 -17.63
N GLY A 85 -11.83 -9.71 -16.84
CA GLY A 85 -10.93 -10.84 -16.58
C GLY A 85 -11.67 -11.98 -15.86
N HIS A 86 -12.39 -11.65 -14.79
CA HIS A 86 -13.18 -12.60 -14.02
C HIS A 86 -14.31 -13.22 -14.84
N LEU A 87 -15.02 -12.42 -15.65
CA LEU A 87 -16.05 -12.90 -16.58
C LEU A 87 -15.50 -13.98 -17.52
N ARG A 88 -14.32 -13.77 -18.11
CA ARG A 88 -13.68 -14.78 -18.98
C ARG A 88 -13.29 -16.05 -18.24
N LEU A 89 -12.74 -15.93 -17.02
CA LEU A 89 -12.35 -17.10 -16.23
C LEU A 89 -13.57 -17.93 -15.81
N LEU A 90 -14.61 -17.26 -15.30
CA LEU A 90 -15.84 -17.91 -14.86
C LEU A 90 -16.57 -18.54 -16.05
N ALA A 91 -16.68 -17.85 -17.18
CA ALA A 91 -17.29 -18.38 -18.39
C ALA A 91 -16.61 -19.67 -18.86
N ARG A 92 -15.27 -19.71 -18.88
CA ARG A 92 -14.52 -20.92 -19.23
C ARG A 92 -14.81 -22.09 -18.29
N GLU A 93 -14.96 -21.83 -16.99
CA GLU A 93 -15.23 -22.88 -16.01
C GLU A 93 -16.64 -23.46 -16.15
N VAL A 94 -17.62 -22.65 -16.54
CA VAL A 94 -19.02 -23.08 -16.71
C VAL A 94 -19.38 -23.44 -18.17
N GLY A 95 -18.40 -23.43 -19.08
CA GLY A 95 -18.59 -23.81 -20.48
C GLY A 95 -19.30 -22.76 -21.36
N LEU A 96 -19.26 -21.48 -20.97
CA LEU A 96 -19.79 -20.36 -21.75
C LEU A 96 -18.69 -19.70 -22.59
N ASP A 97 -19.11 -18.99 -23.66
CA ASP A 97 -18.22 -18.11 -24.42
C ASP A 97 -17.94 -16.82 -23.63
N GLY A 98 -16.69 -16.68 -23.18
CA GLY A 98 -16.24 -15.54 -22.38
C GLY A 98 -16.23 -14.22 -23.15
N GLU A 99 -15.99 -14.22 -24.46
CA GLU A 99 -15.99 -12.95 -25.23
C GLU A 99 -17.41 -12.44 -25.44
N LEU A 100 -18.39 -13.34 -25.65
CA LEU A 100 -19.79 -12.95 -25.74
C LEU A 100 -20.29 -12.37 -24.40
N LEU A 101 -19.87 -12.96 -23.28
CA LEU A 101 -20.24 -12.46 -21.95
C LEU A 101 -19.65 -11.08 -21.66
N VAL A 102 -18.38 -10.87 -22.04
CA VAL A 102 -17.71 -9.57 -21.90
C VAL A 102 -18.36 -8.51 -22.80
N ALA A 103 -18.72 -8.87 -24.03
CA ALA A 103 -19.41 -7.94 -24.94
C ALA A 103 -20.77 -7.48 -24.38
N ARG A 104 -21.53 -8.39 -23.74
CA ARG A 104 -22.77 -8.04 -23.04
C ARG A 104 -22.50 -7.13 -21.84
N TYR A 105 -21.51 -7.46 -21.01
CA TYR A 105 -21.11 -6.64 -19.88
C TYR A 105 -20.73 -5.22 -20.33
N ASP A 106 -19.93 -5.08 -21.38
CA ASP A 106 -19.50 -3.78 -21.89
C ASP A 106 -20.68 -2.99 -22.49
N ALA A 107 -21.67 -3.65 -23.09
CA ALA A 107 -22.89 -3.00 -23.57
C ALA A 107 -23.77 -2.47 -22.43
N GLU A 108 -23.87 -3.22 -21.32
CA GLU A 108 -24.68 -2.85 -20.15
C GLU A 108 -24.01 -1.80 -19.27
N HIS A 109 -22.68 -1.83 -19.13
CA HIS A 109 -21.92 -1.01 -18.18
C HIS A 109 -21.15 0.14 -18.85
N GLY A 110 -21.49 0.49 -20.10
CA GLY A 110 -20.86 1.61 -20.84
C GLY A 110 -19.38 1.36 -21.19
N GLY A 111 -18.98 0.10 -21.24
CA GLY A 111 -17.60 -0.37 -21.29
C GLY A 111 -16.93 -0.34 -22.65
N ALA A 112 -17.27 0.60 -23.54
CA ALA A 112 -16.38 0.94 -24.65
C ALA A 112 -15.26 1.88 -24.16
N ALA A 113 -14.50 1.45 -23.15
CA ALA A 113 -13.11 1.92 -23.07
C ALA A 113 -12.42 1.26 -24.26
N ALA A 114 -12.32 2.02 -25.36
CA ALA A 114 -11.66 1.65 -26.60
C ALA A 114 -10.53 0.69 -26.30
N VAL A 115 -10.61 -0.52 -26.86
CA VAL A 115 -9.50 -1.46 -26.90
C VAL A 115 -8.26 -0.62 -27.25
N PRO A 116 -7.28 -0.43 -26.34
CA PRO A 116 -5.96 -0.09 -26.83
C PRO A 116 -5.62 -1.33 -27.64
N GLN A 117 -5.75 -1.25 -28.96
CA GLN A 117 -5.43 -2.34 -29.83
C GLN A 117 -4.10 -2.89 -29.34
N ALA A 118 -4.09 -4.18 -29.01
CA ALA A 118 -2.87 -4.95 -28.81
C ALA A 118 -2.14 -5.12 -30.16
N ARG A 119 -1.92 -3.99 -30.86
CA ARG A 119 -1.20 -3.84 -32.12
C ARG A 119 0.03 -2.95 -31.99
N GLN A 120 0.41 -2.52 -30.78
CA GLN A 120 1.70 -1.84 -30.55
C GLN A 120 2.52 -2.41 -29.40
N LEU A 121 2.37 -3.71 -29.10
CA LEU A 121 3.21 -4.40 -28.12
C LEU A 121 4.25 -5.35 -28.74
N LEU A 122 4.37 -5.33 -30.08
CA LEU A 122 5.44 -5.97 -30.84
C LEU A 122 6.16 -4.99 -31.77
N ASP A 123 5.97 -3.69 -31.57
CA ASP A 123 6.91 -2.71 -32.10
C ASP A 123 7.96 -2.49 -31.01
N THR A 124 9.11 -3.14 -31.14
CA THR A 124 10.37 -2.67 -30.56
C THR A 124 10.78 -1.35 -31.24
N GLY A 125 9.87 -0.38 -31.27
CA GLY A 125 10.21 1.02 -31.43
C GLY A 125 10.94 1.44 -30.16
N PRO A 126 12.05 2.19 -30.26
CA PRO A 126 12.77 2.64 -29.08
C PRO A 126 11.78 3.34 -28.16
N ILE A 127 11.73 2.87 -26.91
CA ILE A 127 10.97 3.49 -25.83
C ILE A 127 11.28 4.98 -25.89
N LYS A 128 10.30 5.80 -26.31
CA LYS A 128 10.37 7.25 -26.09
C LYS A 128 10.14 7.47 -24.61
N VAL A 129 11.19 7.17 -23.85
CA VAL A 129 11.40 7.73 -22.53
C VAL A 129 11.24 9.22 -22.73
N LYS A 130 10.30 9.83 -22.01
CA LYS A 130 10.17 11.27 -21.98
C LYS A 130 11.44 11.75 -21.30
N ASP A 131 12.47 12.00 -22.12
CA ASP A 131 13.75 12.48 -21.64
C ASP A 131 13.47 13.73 -20.82
N HIS A 132 13.63 13.61 -19.51
CA HIS A 132 13.98 14.75 -18.69
C HIS A 132 15.38 15.13 -19.13
N ARG A 133 15.45 15.82 -20.28
CA ARG A 133 16.65 16.38 -20.88
C ARG A 133 17.18 17.37 -19.85
N ARG A 134 18.05 16.87 -18.97
CA ARG A 134 18.66 17.67 -17.92
C ARG A 134 19.51 18.70 -18.65
N PRO A 135 19.21 20.00 -18.54
CA PRO A 135 19.90 21.03 -19.29
C PRO A 135 21.39 20.95 -18.97
N ASN A 136 22.22 20.80 -20.02
CA ASN A 136 23.68 20.92 -20.13
C ASN A 136 24.53 20.97 -18.83
N TRP A 137 24.23 20.14 -17.84
CA TRP A 137 24.89 20.18 -16.54
C TRP A 137 26.37 19.81 -16.64
N THR A 138 26.72 19.00 -17.64
CA THR A 138 28.10 18.74 -18.03
C THR A 138 28.81 19.98 -18.54
N ALA A 139 28.16 20.85 -19.32
CA ALA A 139 28.73 22.13 -19.74
C ALA A 139 28.86 23.10 -18.57
N ALA A 140 27.88 23.11 -17.65
CA ALA A 140 27.97 23.89 -16.42
C ALA A 140 29.13 23.41 -15.51
N MET A 141 29.31 22.09 -15.41
CA MET A 141 30.42 21.48 -14.66
C MET A 141 31.78 21.80 -15.31
N VAL A 142 31.88 21.71 -16.63
CA VAL A 142 33.11 22.09 -17.35
C VAL A 142 33.41 23.58 -17.18
N ALA A 143 32.40 24.46 -17.28
CA ALA A 143 32.57 25.89 -17.05
C ALA A 143 33.02 26.18 -15.61
N ALA A 144 32.46 25.48 -14.61
CA ALA A 144 32.88 25.59 -13.22
C ALA A 144 34.34 25.14 -13.02
N ILE A 145 34.74 24.01 -13.64
CA ILE A 145 36.13 23.53 -13.57
C ILE A 145 37.08 24.55 -14.21
N VAL A 146 36.74 25.08 -15.38
CA VAL A 146 37.56 26.11 -16.06
C VAL A 146 37.67 27.38 -15.20
N ALA A 147 36.58 27.80 -14.56
CA ALA A 147 36.60 28.94 -13.65
C ALA A 147 37.49 28.70 -12.42
N VAL A 148 37.45 27.50 -11.84
CA VAL A 148 38.34 27.12 -10.72
C VAL A 148 39.80 27.08 -11.16
N VAL A 149 40.11 26.51 -12.32
CA VAL A 149 41.48 26.47 -12.85
C VAL A 149 41.98 27.87 -13.17
N ALA A 150 41.13 28.74 -13.74
CA ALA A 150 41.47 30.14 -13.97
C ALA A 150 41.68 30.91 -12.65
N LEU A 151 40.87 30.64 -11.62
CA LEU A 151 41.03 31.22 -10.29
C LEU A 151 42.34 30.76 -9.63
N ILE A 152 42.67 29.46 -9.70
CA ILE A 152 43.92 28.90 -9.18
C ILE A 152 45.11 29.49 -9.95
N GLY A 153 45.03 29.56 -11.28
CA GLY A 153 46.07 30.18 -12.12
C GLY A 153 46.24 31.67 -11.81
N TYR A 154 45.15 32.40 -11.58
CA TYR A 154 45.19 33.80 -11.16
C TYR A 154 45.83 33.97 -9.78
N ASN A 155 45.52 33.09 -8.81
CA ASN A 155 46.17 33.11 -7.50
C ASN A 155 47.66 32.72 -7.56
N LEU A 156 48.04 31.81 -8.47
CA LEU A 156 49.45 31.44 -8.69
C LEU A 156 50.25 32.53 -9.42
N VAL A 157 49.62 33.32 -10.29
CA VAL A 157 50.28 34.42 -11.04
C VAL A 157 50.25 35.75 -10.27
N GLY A 158 49.25 35.95 -9.40
CA GLY A 158 49.08 37.17 -8.59
C GLY A 158 49.59 37.07 -7.14
N GLY A 159 50.10 35.92 -6.70
CA GLY A 159 50.45 35.66 -5.30
C GLY A 159 51.88 35.16 -5.11
N SER A 160 52.87 36.03 -5.34
CA SER A 160 54.14 35.92 -4.58
C SER A 160 53.90 36.47 -3.19
N SER A 161 53.96 35.63 -2.15
CA SER A 161 54.55 35.93 -0.82
C SER A 161 54.37 34.77 0.17
N GLY A 162 55.48 34.09 0.48
CA GLY A 162 55.74 33.39 1.74
C GLY A 162 55.00 32.05 1.96
N GLY A 163 55.65 30.96 2.34
CA GLY A 163 57.01 30.71 2.79
C GLY A 163 57.12 29.21 3.10
N GLU A 164 58.36 28.76 3.31
CA GLU A 164 58.79 27.42 3.76
C GLU A 164 57.75 26.59 4.58
N GLN A 165 57.69 25.25 4.48
CA GLN A 165 58.85 24.36 4.62
C GLN A 165 58.58 22.92 4.10
N PRO A 166 59.62 22.22 3.59
CA PRO A 166 59.61 20.80 3.21
C PRO A 166 60.04 19.89 4.37
N GLY A 167 59.93 18.57 4.19
CA GLY A 167 60.77 17.65 4.96
C GLY A 167 60.20 16.26 5.16
N ALA A 168 60.64 15.34 4.33
CA ALA A 168 60.30 13.94 4.36
C ALA A 168 60.94 13.16 5.51
N ALA A 169 60.36 11.98 5.73
CA ALA A 169 61.02 10.70 5.94
C ALA A 169 61.21 10.17 7.37
N SER A 170 60.96 8.85 7.41
CA SER A 170 61.58 7.84 8.26
C SER A 170 60.92 7.52 9.60
N ALA A 171 60.12 6.46 9.55
CA ALA A 171 59.87 5.58 10.69
C ALA A 171 61.17 4.92 11.17
N PRO A 172 61.23 4.58 12.47
CA PRO A 172 61.64 3.23 12.85
C PRO A 172 60.72 2.58 13.90
N LEU A 173 60.59 1.25 13.81
CA LEU A 173 60.13 0.32 14.87
C LEU A 173 61.29 0.05 15.87
N PRO A 174 61.18 -0.83 16.90
CA PRO A 174 60.14 -1.06 17.94
C PRO A 174 60.74 -1.18 19.37
N SER A 175 59.86 -1.49 20.35
CA SER A 175 60.13 -2.22 21.61
C SER A 175 60.64 -1.45 22.84
N GLY A 176 59.98 -1.64 23.98
CA GLY A 176 60.49 -1.20 25.29
C GLY A 176 59.44 -1.09 26.39
N ALA A 177 59.26 -2.20 27.11
CA ALA A 177 58.47 -2.42 28.32
C ALA A 177 58.32 -1.26 29.33
N SER A 178 57.14 -1.17 29.96
CA SER A 178 57.00 -0.72 31.35
C SER A 178 55.71 -1.28 31.98
N ALA A 179 55.90 -2.24 32.88
CA ALA A 179 55.15 -2.42 34.13
C ALA A 179 56.21 -2.37 35.25
N PRO A 180 55.92 -2.15 36.55
CA PRO A 180 54.65 -2.26 37.29
C PRO A 180 54.38 -0.96 38.11
N VAL A 181 53.33 -0.73 38.92
CA VAL A 181 52.93 -1.40 40.18
C VAL A 181 51.61 -0.77 40.70
N THR A 182 50.80 -1.61 41.35
CA THR A 182 50.08 -1.39 42.63
C THR A 182 48.98 -0.32 42.74
N GLY A 183 47.76 -0.80 42.99
CA GLY A 183 46.67 -0.03 43.60
C GLY A 183 45.30 -0.71 43.56
N ALA A 184 45.07 -1.70 44.40
CA ALA A 184 43.75 -2.21 44.80
C ALA A 184 43.78 -2.40 46.34
N PRO A 185 42.67 -2.54 47.09
CA PRO A 185 41.25 -2.22 46.84
C PRO A 185 40.59 -1.42 48.00
N SER A 186 39.44 -0.78 47.75
CA SER A 186 38.39 -0.52 48.74
C SER A 186 37.10 -0.29 47.95
N ALA A 187 36.16 -1.23 47.90
CA ALA A 187 35.25 -1.65 48.99
C ALA A 187 34.34 -0.49 49.44
N GLN A 188 33.30 -0.22 48.66
CA GLN A 188 32.04 0.29 49.19
C GLN A 188 30.90 -0.70 48.83
N PRO A 189 30.25 -1.35 49.81
CA PRO A 189 29.22 -2.38 49.60
C PRO A 189 27.84 -1.83 49.14
N PRO A 190 26.94 -2.72 48.67
CA PRO A 190 25.66 -2.40 48.04
C PRO A 190 24.49 -2.32 49.05
N ALA A 191 23.38 -1.69 48.62
CA ALA A 191 21.96 -1.92 48.99
C ALA A 191 21.16 -0.59 49.09
N PRO A 192 19.80 -0.60 49.08
CA PRO A 192 18.92 -1.19 48.06
C PRO A 192 17.72 -0.26 47.70
N GLU A 193 16.98 -0.62 46.65
CA GLU A 193 15.54 -0.38 46.44
C GLU A 193 14.94 1.04 46.63
N ALA A 194 14.63 1.72 45.51
CA ALA A 194 13.30 2.28 45.19
C ALA A 194 13.36 3.31 44.05
N SER A 195 13.14 2.85 42.81
CA SER A 195 12.33 3.61 41.84
C SER A 195 11.83 2.67 40.76
N VAL A 196 11.03 1.71 41.21
CA VAL A 196 10.05 0.95 40.42
C VAL A 196 8.84 1.86 40.08
N ALA A 197 9.08 3.16 39.84
CA ALA A 197 8.04 4.21 39.82
C ALA A 197 8.15 5.19 38.64
N ALA A 198 8.96 4.89 37.61
CA ALA A 198 8.89 5.58 36.31
C ALA A 198 8.27 4.69 35.20
N ILE A 199 7.77 3.51 35.58
CA ILE A 199 7.06 2.53 34.75
C ILE A 199 5.57 2.54 35.12
N ALA A 200 4.99 3.73 35.30
CA ALA A 200 3.60 3.87 35.72
C ALA A 200 3.03 5.19 35.18
N ALA A 201 2.83 5.27 33.85
CA ALA A 201 1.81 6.10 33.19
C ALA A 201 1.96 6.04 31.65
N ALA A 202 1.89 4.85 31.05
CA ALA A 202 1.34 4.76 29.69
C ALA A 202 -0.15 4.42 29.87
N PRO A 203 -1.08 5.24 29.37
CA PRO A 203 -2.51 5.06 29.63
C PRO A 203 -2.93 3.66 29.18
N ALA A 204 -3.60 2.93 30.08
CA ALA A 204 -4.06 1.55 29.95
C ALA A 204 -5.11 1.30 28.84
N ASP A 205 -5.19 2.22 27.88
CA ASP A 205 -6.09 2.23 26.72
C ASP A 205 -5.31 2.28 25.39
N LYS A 206 -3.98 2.11 25.40
CA LYS A 206 -3.14 2.22 24.19
C LYS A 206 -2.17 1.05 24.05
N VAL A 207 -2.15 0.46 22.86
CA VAL A 207 -1.16 -0.55 22.44
C VAL A 207 0.18 0.14 22.26
N THR A 208 1.22 -0.34 22.93
CA THR A 208 2.60 0.08 22.68
C THR A 208 3.42 -1.12 22.23
N VAL A 209 3.95 -1.08 21.01
CA VAL A 209 4.78 -2.14 20.44
C VAL A 209 6.18 -1.57 20.22
N LYS A 210 7.17 -2.15 20.90
CA LYS A 210 8.59 -1.86 20.69
C LYS A 210 9.22 -3.04 19.94
N LEU A 211 9.94 -2.74 18.88
CA LEU A 211 10.73 -3.71 18.14
C LEU A 211 12.20 -3.38 18.33
N VAL A 212 13.02 -4.40 18.49
CA VAL A 212 14.48 -4.28 18.59
C VAL A 212 15.07 -5.19 17.52
N ALA A 213 15.75 -4.62 16.55
CA ALA A 213 16.45 -5.40 15.53
C ALA A 213 17.72 -6.02 16.11
N GLY A 214 17.90 -7.31 15.85
CA GLY A 214 19.09 -8.09 16.11
C GLY A 214 20.22 -7.77 15.12
N PRO A 215 21.15 -8.70 14.86
CA PRO A 215 22.34 -8.42 14.03
C PRO A 215 22.04 -8.29 12.54
N ASP A 216 20.91 -8.83 12.07
CA ASP A 216 20.55 -8.84 10.65
C ASP A 216 19.52 -7.76 10.29
N LYS A 217 19.51 -7.37 9.01
CA LYS A 217 18.54 -6.40 8.50
C LYS A 217 17.14 -7.03 8.46
N SER A 218 16.15 -6.28 8.94
CA SER A 218 14.75 -6.68 8.88
C SER A 218 13.90 -5.58 8.28
N TRP A 219 12.93 -5.93 7.43
CA TRP A 219 11.94 -4.97 6.93
C TRP A 219 10.75 -4.95 7.88
N VAL A 220 10.35 -3.76 8.35
CA VAL A 220 9.19 -3.64 9.23
C VAL A 220 8.22 -2.62 8.65
N THR A 221 6.95 -3.02 8.61
CA THR A 221 5.82 -2.12 8.36
C THR A 221 4.89 -2.16 9.56
N ALA A 222 4.67 -1.01 10.20
CA ALA A 222 3.68 -0.84 11.26
C ALA A 222 2.55 0.07 10.77
N LYS A 223 1.30 -0.34 11.03
CA LYS A 223 0.08 0.38 10.66
C LYS A 223 -0.80 0.57 11.89
N ASP A 224 -1.47 1.71 11.95
CA ASP A 224 -2.42 2.04 13.00
C ASP A 224 -3.80 1.39 12.78
N GLY A 225 -4.74 1.67 13.68
CA GLY A 225 -6.10 1.16 13.58
C GLY A 225 -6.93 1.68 12.41
N SER A 226 -6.51 2.76 11.78
CA SER A 226 -7.10 3.30 10.55
C SER A 226 -6.48 2.71 9.28
N GLY A 227 -5.41 1.91 9.40
CA GLY A 227 -4.67 1.35 8.27
C GLY A 227 -3.61 2.28 7.70
N LYS A 228 -3.37 3.45 8.32
CA LYS A 228 -2.29 4.36 7.96
C LYS A 228 -0.96 3.77 8.44
N SER A 229 0.03 3.74 7.55
CA SER A 229 1.38 3.30 7.90
C SER A 229 2.02 4.29 8.88
N LEU A 230 2.28 3.83 10.10
CA LEU A 230 3.07 4.52 11.11
C LEU A 230 4.56 4.42 10.79
N PHE A 231 4.98 3.31 10.20
CA PHE A 231 6.36 3.06 9.82
C PHE A 231 6.43 2.03 8.69
N SER A 232 7.38 2.20 7.79
CA SER A 232 7.59 1.32 6.66
C SER A 232 9.02 1.48 6.17
N ASN A 233 9.97 0.82 6.82
CA ASN A 233 11.37 0.86 6.45
C ASN A 233 12.11 -0.39 6.94
N ASN A 234 13.36 -0.56 6.50
CA ASN A 234 14.29 -1.51 7.10
C ASN A 234 14.74 -1.01 8.48
N LEU A 235 14.70 -1.89 9.48
CA LEU A 235 15.46 -1.74 10.70
C LEU A 235 16.86 -2.30 10.47
N GLU A 236 17.85 -1.48 10.79
CA GLU A 236 19.26 -1.86 10.78
C GLU A 236 19.65 -2.56 12.09
N ALA A 237 20.81 -3.20 12.10
CA ALA A 237 21.26 -4.00 13.23
C ALA A 237 21.35 -3.16 14.52
N GLY A 238 20.67 -3.61 15.58
CA GLY A 238 20.64 -2.92 16.88
C GLY A 238 19.74 -1.68 16.95
N GLN A 239 18.99 -1.33 15.90
CA GLN A 239 17.99 -0.26 15.99
C GLN A 239 16.73 -0.73 16.72
N ASP A 240 16.20 0.13 17.59
CA ASP A 240 14.90 -0.07 18.21
C ASP A 240 13.88 0.97 17.76
N GLN A 241 12.63 0.53 17.57
CA GLN A 241 11.54 1.39 17.14
C GLN A 241 10.30 1.10 17.97
N THR A 242 9.71 2.16 18.54
CA THR A 242 8.51 2.06 19.39
C THR A 242 7.32 2.72 18.71
N PHE A 243 6.19 2.03 18.68
CA PHE A 243 4.92 2.48 18.11
C PHE A 243 3.84 2.45 19.19
N THR A 244 3.02 3.49 19.25
CA THR A 244 1.90 3.55 20.21
C THR A 244 0.62 3.94 19.48
N ASP A 245 -0.46 3.17 19.67
CA ASP A 245 -1.78 3.42 19.07
C ASP A 245 -2.92 3.07 20.03
N PRO A 246 -4.01 3.86 20.11
CA PRO A 246 -5.14 3.58 20.98
C PRO A 246 -6.09 2.46 20.53
N LYS A 247 -6.08 2.04 19.25
CA LYS A 247 -7.10 1.12 18.71
C LYS A 247 -6.55 -0.24 18.33
N LYS A 248 -5.52 -0.27 17.49
CA LYS A 248 -4.83 -1.51 17.08
C LYS A 248 -3.54 -1.15 16.35
N ILE A 249 -2.54 -2.01 16.46
CA ILE A 249 -1.32 -1.93 15.66
C ILE A 249 -1.20 -3.21 14.86
N THR A 250 -1.14 -3.09 13.54
CA THR A 250 -0.80 -4.20 12.64
C THR A 250 0.65 -4.05 12.21
N LEU A 251 1.45 -5.08 12.45
CA LEU A 251 2.85 -5.16 12.06
C LEU A 251 3.04 -6.25 11.02
N VAL A 252 3.87 -5.95 10.02
CA VAL A 252 4.42 -6.91 9.07
C VAL A 252 5.92 -6.83 9.19
N ILE A 253 6.55 -7.91 9.64
CA ILE A 253 7.99 -8.01 9.86
C ILE A 253 8.54 -9.04 8.88
N GLY A 254 9.47 -8.65 8.02
CA GLY A 254 10.21 -9.52 7.11
C GLY A 254 11.62 -9.78 7.64
N ASN A 255 12.07 -11.05 7.59
CA ASN A 255 13.18 -11.54 8.40
C ASN A 255 12.89 -11.42 9.91
N ALA A 256 11.77 -12.02 10.35
CA ALA A 256 11.25 -11.85 11.69
C ALA A 256 12.11 -12.48 12.81
N GLY A 257 12.96 -13.46 12.50
CA GLY A 257 13.95 -14.00 13.43
C GLY A 257 15.01 -12.99 13.87
N ALA A 258 15.29 -12.00 13.01
CA ALA A 258 16.20 -10.91 13.31
C ALA A 258 15.56 -9.78 14.14
N VAL A 259 14.33 -9.89 14.62
CA VAL A 259 13.66 -8.82 15.38
C VAL A 259 13.05 -9.36 16.65
N HIS A 260 13.46 -8.78 17.78
CA HIS A 260 12.83 -9.00 19.08
C HIS A 260 11.63 -8.06 19.26
N LEU A 261 10.54 -8.61 19.76
CA LEU A 261 9.27 -7.91 19.85
C LEU A 261 8.82 -7.77 21.30
N PHE A 262 8.50 -6.54 21.69
CA PHE A 262 7.96 -6.18 22.99
C PHE A 262 6.58 -5.54 22.81
N VAL A 263 5.56 -6.06 23.46
CA VAL A 263 4.18 -5.53 23.37
C VAL A 263 3.69 -5.21 24.77
N ASN A 264 3.27 -3.96 24.98
CA ASN A 264 2.80 -3.44 26.26
C ASN A 264 3.77 -3.72 27.44
N GLY A 265 5.08 -3.67 27.14
CA GLY A 265 6.15 -3.97 28.10
C GLY A 265 6.46 -5.46 28.30
N LYS A 266 5.74 -6.37 27.65
CA LYS A 266 5.99 -7.82 27.67
C LYS A 266 6.89 -8.23 26.50
N ASP A 267 7.98 -8.90 26.79
CA ASP A 267 8.87 -9.52 25.80
C ASP A 267 8.19 -10.77 25.21
N LEU A 268 8.03 -10.81 23.89
CA LEU A 268 7.48 -11.94 23.14
C LEU A 268 8.58 -12.77 22.44
N GLY A 269 9.84 -12.39 22.62
CA GLY A 269 10.99 -13.02 21.99
C GLY A 269 11.12 -12.63 20.51
N PRO A 270 11.79 -13.47 19.70
CA PRO A 270 11.90 -13.23 18.27
C PRO A 270 10.52 -13.26 17.61
N ALA A 271 10.26 -12.30 16.73
CA ALA A 271 8.97 -12.14 16.06
C ALA A 271 8.62 -13.31 15.12
N GLY A 272 9.59 -14.16 14.77
CA GLY A 272 9.41 -15.35 13.94
C GLY A 272 10.74 -16.08 13.68
N GLN A 273 10.81 -16.80 12.56
CA GLN A 273 12.03 -17.45 12.10
C GLN A 273 12.85 -16.54 11.15
N ASP A 274 14.13 -16.86 10.97
CA ASP A 274 15.01 -16.16 10.04
C ASP A 274 14.46 -16.21 8.61
N GLY A 275 14.47 -15.07 7.93
CA GLY A 275 13.91 -14.89 6.58
C GLY A 275 12.38 -14.96 6.48
N GLN A 276 11.67 -15.33 7.56
CA GLN A 276 10.21 -15.43 7.56
C GLN A 276 9.56 -14.04 7.57
N VAL A 277 8.44 -13.90 6.85
CA VAL A 277 7.54 -12.75 6.96
C VAL A 277 6.39 -13.08 7.89
N VAL A 278 6.21 -12.32 8.95
CA VAL A 278 5.16 -12.55 9.96
C VAL A 278 4.22 -11.35 10.02
N HIS A 279 2.92 -11.63 10.06
CA HIS A 279 1.86 -10.64 10.20
C HIS A 279 1.30 -10.71 11.63
N LEU A 280 1.52 -9.66 12.41
CA LEU A 280 1.12 -9.57 13.81
C LEU A 280 0.10 -8.46 13.95
N THR A 281 -0.95 -8.67 14.73
CA THR A 281 -1.93 -7.63 15.05
C THR A 281 -2.11 -7.61 16.56
N TYR A 282 -1.90 -6.44 17.16
CA TYR A 282 -2.04 -6.22 18.59
C TYR A 282 -3.14 -5.21 18.87
N THR A 283 -3.96 -5.50 19.87
CA THR A 283 -5.03 -4.65 20.38
C THR A 283 -4.75 -4.25 21.84
N PRO A 284 -5.42 -3.23 22.41
CA PRO A 284 -5.13 -2.73 23.76
C PRO A 284 -5.21 -3.78 24.88
N GLY A 285 -5.80 -4.95 24.62
CA GLY A 285 -5.89 -6.09 25.54
C GLY A 285 -5.02 -7.30 25.19
N ASP A 286 -4.20 -7.22 24.14
CA ASP A 286 -3.36 -8.34 23.68
C ASP A 286 -1.87 -8.12 23.97
N PRO A 287 -1.12 -9.21 24.25
CA PRO A 287 -1.59 -10.60 24.29
C PRO A 287 -2.19 -11.01 25.65
N GLN A 288 -3.39 -11.59 25.65
CA GLN A 288 -3.95 -12.27 26.83
C GLN A 288 -3.03 -13.41 27.29
N ALA A 289 -2.89 -13.54 28.62
CA ALA A 289 -2.15 -14.62 29.26
C ALA A 289 -2.82 -15.98 28.96
N GLY A 290 -2.05 -16.87 28.36
CA GLY A 290 -2.20 -18.31 28.53
C GLY A 290 -1.05 -18.81 29.38
#